data_AF-A0A3D3RR50-F1
#
_entry.id   AF-A0A3D3RR50-F1
#
_cell.length_a   1.000
_cell.length_b   1.000
_cell.length_c   1.000
_cell.angle_alpha   90.00
_cell.angle_beta   90.00
_cell.angle_gamma   90.00
#
_symmetry.space_group_name_H-M   'P 1'
#
loop_
_entity.id
_entity.type
_entity.pdbx_description
1 polymer ?
#
loop_
_entity_poly.entity_id
_entity_poly.type
_entity_poly.pdbx_seq_one_letter_code
_entity_poly.pdbx_strand_id
1 'polypeptide(L)'
;MRALFVLNFIIPFVMICLGFFLRKYPVSDMSSQNGYNTPTSRKSQAHWDYAQKIAPDIFLSLGKILLIIEIIVNIILLLVQASVDNSIIVGACVGMVFLFLAFYQTESRIKEKFQDKTIGLSLLKLYGNSLFDHSFVFDIEKRVLI
;
A
#
# COMPACT_ATOMS: atom_id res chain seq x y z
N MET A 1 33.53 6.76 -15.50
CA MET A 1 32.94 7.45 -14.34
C MET A 1 31.47 7.85 -14.52
N ARG A 2 30.99 8.30 -15.70
CA ARG A 2 29.55 8.63 -15.89
C ARG A 2 28.58 7.44 -15.94
N ALA A 3 29.08 6.22 -16.17
CA ALA A 3 28.25 5.01 -16.14
C ALA A 3 27.64 4.73 -14.75
N LEU A 4 28.19 5.29 -13.68
CA LEU A 4 27.71 5.07 -12.31
C LEU A 4 26.33 5.69 -12.03
N PHE A 5 25.85 6.61 -12.87
CA PHE A 5 24.48 7.12 -12.80
C PHE A 5 23.42 6.03 -13.00
N VAL A 6 23.80 4.89 -13.59
CA VAL A 6 22.89 3.74 -13.73
C VAL A 6 22.46 3.17 -12.37
N LEU A 7 23.26 3.38 -11.31
CA LEU A 7 22.97 2.90 -9.96
C LEU A 7 21.70 3.55 -9.38
N ASN A 8 21.38 4.78 -9.78
CA ASN A 8 20.17 5.48 -9.34
C ASN A 8 18.88 4.77 -9.82
N PHE A 9 18.97 3.90 -10.84
CA PHE A 9 17.83 3.14 -11.33
C PHE A 9 17.59 1.81 -10.59
N ILE A 10 18.44 1.43 -9.62
CA ILE A 10 18.28 0.18 -8.88
C ILE A 10 16.96 0.16 -8.10
N ILE A 11 16.65 1.22 -7.36
CA ILE A 11 15.43 1.27 -6.54
C ILE A 11 14.15 1.23 -7.40
N PRO A 12 13.96 2.07 -8.44
CA PRO A 12 12.76 1.97 -9.27
C PRO A 12 12.67 0.62 -9.99
N PHE A 13 13.78 0.05 -10.43
CA PHE A 13 13.80 -1.29 -11.02
C PHE A 13 13.30 -2.35 -10.02
N VAL A 14 13.85 -2.37 -8.80
CA VAL A 14 13.42 -3.31 -7.74
C VAL A 14 11.95 -3.12 -7.40
N MET A 15 11.45 -1.89 -7.26
CA MET A 15 10.04 -1.62 -6.98
C MET A 15 9.12 -2.15 -8.09
N ILE A 16 9.48 -1.94 -9.35
CA ILE A 16 8.72 -2.44 -10.50
C ILE A 16 8.73 -3.97 -10.56
N CYS A 17 9.90 -4.59 -10.40
CA CYS A 17 10.02 -6.05 -10.36
C CYS A 17 9.21 -6.65 -9.21
N LEU A 18 9.35 -6.11 -8.00
CA LEU A 18 8.61 -6.56 -6.83
C LEU A 18 7.09 -6.46 -7.06
N GLY A 19 6.61 -5.30 -7.51
CA GLY A 19 5.19 -5.13 -7.82
C GLY A 19 4.71 -6.07 -8.93
N PHE A 20 5.52 -6.32 -9.96
CA PHE A 20 5.20 -7.29 -11.01
C PHE A 20 5.11 -8.72 -10.47
N PHE A 21 6.07 -9.17 -9.67
CA PHE A 21 6.08 -10.51 -9.08
C PHE A 21 4.91 -10.72 -8.11
N LEU A 22 4.61 -9.74 -7.26
CA LEU A 22 3.46 -9.78 -6.36
C LEU A 22 2.13 -9.88 -7.14
N ARG A 23 2.02 -9.19 -8.29
CA ARG A 23 0.83 -9.26 -9.14
C ARG A 23 0.73 -10.61 -9.87
N LYS A 24 1.85 -11.10 -10.38
CA LYS A 24 1.90 -12.32 -11.21
C LYS A 24 1.71 -13.58 -10.38
N TYR A 25 2.20 -13.58 -9.14
CA TYR A 25 2.17 -14.71 -8.22
C TYR A 25 1.50 -14.29 -6.91
N PRO A 26 0.18 -14.03 -6.91
CA PRO A 26 -0.54 -13.67 -5.70
C PRO A 26 -0.48 -14.84 -4.70
N VAL A 27 -0.20 -14.50 -3.44
CA VAL A 27 -0.02 -15.49 -2.37
C VAL A 27 -1.27 -15.54 -1.52
N SER A 28 -2.10 -16.58 -1.64
CA SER A 28 -3.33 -16.71 -0.86
C SER A 28 -3.09 -17.20 0.58
N ASP A 29 -2.03 -17.97 0.80
CA ASP A 29 -1.75 -18.57 2.09
C ASP A 29 -1.02 -17.60 3.03
N MET A 30 -1.72 -17.17 4.08
CA MET A 30 -1.18 -16.31 5.13
C MET A 30 -0.20 -17.03 6.07
N SER A 31 0.00 -18.34 5.99
CA SER A 31 1.09 -19.01 6.71
C SER A 31 2.43 -18.92 5.98
N SER A 32 2.39 -18.63 4.67
CA SER A 32 3.59 -18.53 3.84
C SER A 32 4.44 -17.30 4.20
N GLN A 33 5.76 -17.38 4.04
CA GLN A 33 6.65 -16.23 4.26
C GLN A 33 6.73 -15.26 3.06
N ASN A 34 6.07 -15.60 1.94
CA ASN A 34 6.12 -14.86 0.68
C ASN A 34 4.98 -13.84 0.58
N GLY A 35 5.09 -12.91 -0.38
CA GLY A 35 4.09 -11.86 -0.60
C GLY A 35 4.34 -10.60 0.23
N TYR A 36 3.37 -9.69 0.25
CA TYR A 36 3.45 -8.48 1.07
C TYR A 36 3.22 -8.80 2.55
N ASN A 37 4.33 -8.96 3.28
CA ASN A 37 4.37 -9.52 4.63
C ASN A 37 4.75 -8.46 5.67
N THR A 38 3.76 -7.83 6.28
CA THR A 38 3.93 -6.85 7.36
C THR A 38 3.07 -7.23 8.57
N PRO A 39 3.37 -6.74 9.79
CA PRO A 39 2.53 -7.00 10.96
C PRO A 39 1.05 -6.61 10.75
N THR A 40 0.78 -5.55 9.98
CA THR A 40 -0.59 -5.14 9.68
C THR A 40 -1.27 -6.10 8.71
N SER A 41 -0.56 -6.58 7.67
CA SER A 41 -1.14 -7.53 6.70
C SER A 41 -1.43 -8.91 7.32
N ARG A 42 -0.68 -9.30 8.37
CA ARG A 42 -0.81 -10.59 9.06
C ARG A 42 -1.92 -10.67 10.12
N LYS A 43 -2.68 -9.61 10.37
CA LYS A 43 -3.69 -9.58 11.46
C LYS A 43 -4.82 -10.59 11.27
N SER A 44 -5.22 -10.85 10.04
CA SER A 44 -6.20 -11.88 9.69
C SER A 44 -6.13 -12.20 8.20
N GLN A 45 -6.74 -13.31 7.77
CA GLN A 45 -6.81 -13.67 6.34
C GLN A 45 -7.37 -12.52 5.48
N ALA A 46 -8.37 -11.79 5.99
CA ALA A 46 -8.92 -10.63 5.27
C ALA A 46 -7.89 -9.49 5.10
N HIS A 47 -7.05 -9.23 6.11
CA HIS A 47 -5.95 -8.25 5.99
C HIS A 47 -4.93 -8.72 4.96
N TRP A 48 -4.61 -10.01 5.00
CA TRP A 48 -3.66 -10.64 4.09
C TRP A 48 -4.11 -10.51 2.64
N ASP A 49 -5.33 -10.97 2.34
CA ASP A 49 -5.91 -10.94 0.99
C ASP A 49 -5.99 -9.50 0.45
N TYR A 50 -6.36 -8.55 1.32
CA TYR A 50 -6.42 -7.15 0.93
C TYR A 50 -5.03 -6.57 0.65
N ALA A 51 -4.03 -6.88 1.49
CA ALA A 51 -2.67 -6.43 1.29
C ALA A 51 -2.06 -6.98 -0.01
N GLN A 52 -2.22 -8.28 -0.29
CA GLN A 52 -1.76 -8.90 -1.54
C GLN A 52 -2.45 -8.29 -2.77
N LYS A 53 -3.69 -7.83 -2.62
CA LYS A 53 -4.43 -7.17 -3.69
C LYS A 53 -3.90 -5.77 -4.01
N ILE A 54 -3.58 -4.95 -3.00
CA ILE A 54 -3.25 -3.53 -3.22
C ILE A 54 -1.76 -3.23 -3.37
N ALA A 55 -0.89 -4.01 -2.71
CA ALA A 55 0.55 -3.78 -2.73
C ALA A 55 1.16 -3.80 -4.15
N PRO A 56 0.82 -4.75 -5.05
CA PRO A 56 1.42 -4.80 -6.38
C PRO A 56 1.23 -3.51 -7.16
N ASP A 57 0.02 -2.95 -7.10
CA ASP A 57 -0.37 -1.76 -7.86
C ASP A 57 0.31 -0.50 -7.32
N ILE A 58 0.44 -0.39 -5.99
CA ILE A 58 1.14 0.72 -5.33
C ILE A 58 2.62 0.71 -5.69
N PHE A 59 3.29 -0.45 -5.58
CA PHE A 59 4.72 -0.58 -5.91
C PHE A 59 4.98 -0.36 -7.41
N LEU A 60 4.14 -0.91 -8.29
CA LEU A 60 4.25 -0.69 -9.74
C LEU A 60 4.05 0.78 -10.11
N SER A 61 3.05 1.44 -9.54
CA SER A 61 2.74 2.84 -9.84
C SER A 61 3.87 3.76 -9.36
N LEU A 62 4.25 3.65 -8.09
CA LEU A 62 5.31 4.48 -7.52
C LEU A 62 6.69 4.18 -8.12
N GLY A 63 7.00 2.92 -8.43
CA GLY A 63 8.24 2.55 -9.10
C GLY A 63 8.38 3.15 -10.50
N LYS A 64 7.28 3.21 -11.28
CA LYS A 64 7.26 3.88 -12.59
C LYS A 64 7.41 5.39 -12.48
N ILE A 65 6.74 6.01 -11.51
CA ILE A 65 6.88 7.45 -11.23
C ILE A 65 8.33 7.75 -10.83
N LEU A 66 8.90 6.97 -9.92
CA LEU A 66 10.29 7.11 -9.49
C LEU A 66 11.26 6.93 -10.67
N LEU A 67 11.03 5.98 -11.57
CA LEU A 67 11.88 5.80 -12.75
C LEU A 67 11.95 7.08 -13.60
N ILE A 68 10.81 7.72 -13.83
CA ILE A 68 10.74 8.98 -14.60
C ILE A 68 11.47 10.10 -13.84
N ILE A 69 11.27 10.19 -12.52
CA ILE A 69 11.94 11.18 -11.67
C ILE A 69 13.46 11.00 -11.69
N GLU A 70 13.96 9.77 -11.56
CA GLU A 70 15.40 9.48 -11.61
C GLU A 70 16.01 9.83 -12.95
N ILE A 71 15.29 9.61 -14.07
CA ILE A 71 15.75 10.05 -15.40
C ILE A 71 15.91 11.57 -15.42
N ILE A 72 14.92 12.32 -14.93
CA ILE A 72 14.95 13.79 -14.90
C ILE A 72 16.06 14.31 -13.98
N VAL A 73 16.16 13.77 -12.77
CA VAL A 73 17.19 14.14 -11.77
C VAL A 73 18.58 13.88 -12.34
N ASN A 74 18.81 12.72 -12.95
CA ASN A 74 20.10 12.41 -13.57
C ASN A 74 20.45 13.35 -14.72
N ILE A 75 19.49 13.71 -15.58
CA ILE A 75 19.72 14.69 -16.66
C ILE A 75 20.14 16.04 -16.07
N ILE A 76 19.42 16.53 -15.06
CA ILE A 76 19.73 17.82 -14.42
C ILE A 76 21.13 17.78 -13.80
N LEU A 77 21.46 16.72 -13.05
CA LEU A 77 22.76 16.57 -12.40
C LEU A 77 23.92 16.48 -13.39
N LEU A 78 23.70 15.85 -14.56
CA LEU A 78 24.67 15.85 -15.65
C LEU A 78 24.86 17.24 -16.27
N LEU A 79 23.79 18.00 -16.46
CA LEU A 79 23.85 19.36 -17.03
C LEU A 79 24.59 20.34 -16.13
N VAL A 80 24.37 20.25 -14.81
CA VAL A 80 25.09 21.09 -13.82
C VAL A 80 26.49 20.56 -13.48
N GLN A 81 26.93 19.48 -14.14
CA GLN A 81 28.23 18.83 -13.93
C GLN A 81 28.48 18.45 -12.47
N ALA A 82 27.44 18.00 -11.77
CA ALA A 82 27.56 17.52 -10.40
C ALA A 82 28.56 16.36 -10.33
N SER A 83 29.26 16.23 -9.19
CA SER A 83 30.12 15.07 -8.96
C SER A 83 29.28 13.78 -8.97
N VAL A 84 29.91 12.69 -9.41
CA VAL A 84 29.25 11.38 -9.45
C VAL A 84 28.77 10.96 -8.07
N ASP A 85 29.59 11.17 -7.04
CA ASP A 85 29.27 10.79 -5.66
C ASP A 85 28.03 11.53 -5.15
N ASN A 86 27.96 12.86 -5.33
CA ASN A 86 26.79 13.65 -4.94
C ASN A 86 25.55 13.21 -5.71
N SER A 87 25.70 12.87 -6.99
CA SER A 87 24.58 12.46 -7.84
C SER A 87 23.99 11.11 -7.39
N ILE A 88 24.84 10.18 -6.96
CA ILE A 88 24.41 8.89 -6.41
C ILE A 88 23.72 9.09 -5.06
N ILE A 89 24.25 9.95 -4.19
CA ILE A 89 23.64 10.24 -2.89
C ILE A 89 22.24 10.84 -3.07
N VAL A 90 22.10 11.83 -3.96
CA VAL A 90 20.79 12.46 -4.23
C VAL A 90 19.80 11.44 -4.79
N GLY A 91 20.18 10.65 -5.80
CA GLY A 91 19.31 9.60 -6.35
C GLY A 91 18.93 8.56 -5.31
N ALA A 92 19.89 8.08 -4.51
CA ALA A 92 19.60 7.15 -3.42
C ALA A 92 18.60 7.72 -2.41
N CYS A 93 18.73 8.99 -2.01
CA CYS A 93 17.78 9.64 -1.11
C CYS A 93 16.38 9.72 -1.72
N VAL A 94 16.26 10.14 -2.99
CA VAL A 94 14.97 10.21 -3.71
C VAL A 94 14.34 8.82 -3.81
N GLY A 95 15.11 7.81 -4.21
CA GLY A 95 14.63 6.43 -4.28
C GLY A 95 14.16 5.89 -2.93
N MET A 96 14.89 6.14 -1.84
CA MET A 96 14.49 5.72 -0.50
C MET A 96 13.16 6.37 -0.08
N VAL A 97 12.95 7.65 -0.37
CA VAL A 97 11.66 8.33 -0.08
C VAL A 97 10.50 7.61 -0.78
N PHE A 98 10.64 7.30 -2.06
CA PHE A 98 9.59 6.59 -2.82
C PHE A 98 9.36 5.16 -2.34
N LEU A 99 10.42 4.45 -1.95
CA LEU A 99 10.32 3.11 -1.40
C LEU A 99 9.53 3.13 -0.07
N PHE A 100 9.89 4.03 0.86
CA PHE A 100 9.15 4.19 2.11
C PHE A 100 7.72 4.65 1.87
N LEU A 101 7.49 5.53 0.90
CA LEU A 101 6.16 5.97 0.51
C LEU A 101 5.29 4.80 0.03
N ALA A 102 5.85 3.83 -0.70
CA ALA A 102 5.11 2.65 -1.13
C ALA A 102 4.66 1.76 0.04
N PHE A 103 5.54 1.52 1.01
CA PHE A 103 5.18 0.81 2.24
C PHE A 103 4.16 1.60 3.05
N TYR A 104 4.40 2.90 3.27
CA TYR A 104 3.49 3.75 4.02
C TYR A 104 2.08 3.78 3.41
N GLN A 105 1.96 4.00 2.11
CA GLN A 105 0.65 4.00 1.44
C GLN A 105 -0.05 2.64 1.54
N THR A 106 0.70 1.55 1.41
CA THR A 106 0.12 0.20 1.54
C THR A 106 -0.39 -0.03 2.96
N GLU A 107 0.43 0.28 3.99
CA GLU A 107 0.06 0.12 5.39
C GLU A 107 -1.13 1.01 5.80
N SER A 108 -1.15 2.28 5.36
CA SER A 108 -2.25 3.20 5.66
C SER A 108 -3.57 2.70 5.07
N ARG A 109 -3.58 2.28 3.80
CA ARG A 109 -4.79 1.75 3.16
C ARG A 109 -5.31 0.48 3.81
N ILE A 110 -4.43 -0.40 4.30
CA ILE A 110 -4.85 -1.57 5.09
C ILE A 110 -5.50 -1.10 6.40
N LYS A 111 -4.86 -0.20 7.13
CA LYS A 111 -5.38 0.31 8.42
C LYS A 111 -6.74 0.99 8.26
N GLU A 112 -6.87 1.90 7.30
CA GLU A 112 -8.12 2.61 7.00
C GLU A 112 -9.27 1.63 6.76
N LYS A 113 -9.08 0.65 5.87
CA LYS A 113 -10.12 -0.33 5.54
C LYS A 113 -10.64 -1.13 6.73
N PHE A 114 -9.75 -1.50 7.68
CA PHE A 114 -10.12 -2.35 8.81
C PHE A 114 -10.46 -1.56 10.08
N GLN A 115 -10.04 -0.31 10.18
CA GLN A 115 -10.47 0.62 11.23
C GLN A 115 -11.95 1.00 11.05
N ASP A 116 -12.36 1.38 9.83
CA ASP A 116 -13.74 1.75 9.52
C ASP A 116 -14.72 0.60 9.81
N LYS A 117 -14.34 -0.62 9.44
CA LYS A 117 -15.14 -1.82 9.72
C LYS A 117 -15.33 -2.06 11.23
N THR A 118 -14.30 -1.79 12.02
CA THR A 118 -14.35 -1.96 13.48
C THR A 118 -15.27 -0.93 14.13
N ILE A 119 -15.22 0.33 13.65
CA ILE A 119 -16.10 1.41 14.12
C ILE A 119 -17.56 1.09 13.77
N GLY A 120 -17.84 0.69 12.53
CA GLY A 120 -19.21 0.34 12.10
C GLY A 120 -19.82 -0.81 12.91
N LEU A 121 -19.04 -1.86 13.19
CA LEU A 121 -19.48 -2.97 14.04
C LEU A 121 -19.73 -2.54 15.49
N SER A 122 -18.91 -1.63 16.01
CA SER A 122 -19.10 -1.06 17.36
C SER A 122 -20.39 -0.24 17.44
N LEU A 123 -20.66 0.60 16.43
CA LEU A 123 -21.89 1.38 16.34
C LEU A 123 -23.13 0.48 16.22
N LEU A 124 -23.09 -0.53 15.34
CA LEU A 124 -24.19 -1.48 15.21
C LEU A 124 -24.48 -2.24 16.51
N LYS A 125 -23.46 -2.58 17.30
CA LYS A 125 -23.68 -3.17 18.63
C LYS A 125 -24.31 -2.19 19.62
N LEU A 126 -23.87 -0.93 19.62
CA LEU A 126 -24.42 0.11 20.51
C LEU A 126 -25.89 0.41 20.20
N TYR A 127 -26.21 0.65 18.93
CA TYR A 127 -27.58 0.96 18.50
C TYR A 127 -28.47 -0.29 18.44
N GLY A 128 -27.94 -1.44 18.01
CA GLY A 128 -28.65 -2.71 18.01
C GLY A 128 -29.08 -3.12 19.41
N ASN A 129 -28.21 -2.97 20.43
CA ASN A 129 -28.56 -3.23 21.82
C ASN A 129 -29.52 -2.20 22.42
N SER A 130 -29.60 -0.98 21.90
CA SER A 130 -30.58 0.02 22.36
C SER A 130 -31.96 -0.13 21.71
N LEU A 131 -32.06 -0.87 20.60
CA LEU A 131 -33.30 -1.16 19.87
C LEU A 131 -33.94 -2.51 20.23
N PHE A 132 -33.34 -3.28 21.15
CA PHE A 132 -33.98 -4.41 21.82
C PHE A 132 -34.91 -3.95 22.96
N ASP A 133 -35.73 -2.92 22.71
CA ASP A 133 -37.05 -2.87 23.36
C ASP A 133 -38.01 -3.61 22.42
N HIS A 134 -38.54 -4.74 22.89
CA HIS A 134 -39.42 -5.65 22.13
C HIS A 134 -40.67 -4.96 21.55
N SER A 135 -40.93 -3.70 21.93
CA SER A 135 -41.98 -2.83 21.39
C SER A 135 -41.74 -2.34 19.95
N PHE A 136 -40.48 -2.18 19.50
CA PHE A 136 -40.18 -1.57 18.19
C PHE A 136 -40.27 -2.55 17.02
N VAL A 137 -39.91 -3.82 17.23
CA VAL A 137 -40.00 -4.87 16.19
C VAL A 137 -41.47 -5.14 15.81
N PHE A 138 -42.39 -5.06 16.78
CA PHE A 138 -43.83 -5.22 16.54
C PHE A 138 -44.47 -4.08 15.74
N ASP A 139 -43.92 -2.85 15.78
CA ASP A 139 -44.45 -1.71 15.01
C ASP A 139 -44.03 -1.77 13.53
N ILE A 140 -42.84 -2.31 13.24
CA ILE A 140 -42.37 -2.49 11.86
C ILE A 140 -43.14 -3.63 11.16
N GLU A 141 -43.37 -4.76 11.82
CA GLU A 141 -44.15 -5.86 11.22
C GLU A 141 -45.61 -5.47 10.93
N LYS A 142 -46.21 -4.61 11.77
CA LYS A 142 -47.57 -4.08 11.52
C LYS A 142 -47.64 -3.05 10.40
N ARG A 143 -46.57 -2.32 10.10
CA ARG A 143 -46.53 -1.32 9.02
C ARG A 143 -46.21 -1.91 7.64
N VAL A 144 -45.65 -3.11 7.57
CA VAL A 144 -45.32 -3.79 6.31
C VAL A 144 -46.46 -4.70 5.82
N LEU A 145 -47.45 -5.01 6.67
CA LEU A 145 -48.59 -5.87 6.37
C LEU A 145 -49.93 -5.13 6.14
N ILE A 146 -49.88 -3.82 5.85
CA ILE A 146 -51.05 -3.01 5.41
C ILE A 146 -50.72 -2.36 4.07
#